data_AF-A0A835CM59-F1
#
_entry.id   AF-A0A835CM59-F1
#
_cell.length_a   1.000
_cell.length_b   1.000
_cell.length_c   1.000
_cell.angle_alpha   90.00
_cell.angle_beta   90.00
_cell.angle_gamma   90.00
#
_symmetry.space_group_name_H-M   'P 1'
#
loop_
_entity.id
_entity.type
_entity.pdbx_description
1 polymer ?
#
loop_
_entity_poly.entity_id
_entity_poly.type
_entity_poly.pdbx_seq_one_letter_code
_entity_poly.pdbx_strand_id
1 'polypeptide(L)'
;MEGGGVLTAERSPARANLHVAFTEKGEVKEKREKFLTAKYGSHQMSLIRKRLAVEMWLFDELQKLYDSANDNGKNREVDVDIDKLLDMDTDDHRRAHLQELLVDAKKPHDVKKFINDLLEKAKTL
;
A
#
# COMPACT_ATOMS: atom_id res chain seq x y z
N MET A 1 -23.69 -43.17 64.83
CA MET A 1 -22.49 -42.35 65.03
C MET A 1 -21.85 -42.24 63.66
N GLU A 2 -22.25 -41.29 62.81
CA GLU A 2 -21.85 -39.86 62.85
C GLU A 2 -20.34 -39.71 62.99
N GLY A 3 -19.57 -38.99 62.17
CA GLY A 3 -19.82 -38.10 61.04
C GLY A 3 -18.55 -38.10 60.17
N GLY A 4 -18.53 -37.57 58.96
CA GLY A 4 -18.57 -36.13 58.69
C GLY A 4 -17.26 -35.75 57.99
N GLY A 5 -17.33 -35.50 56.69
CA GLY A 5 -16.17 -35.07 55.89
C GLY A 5 -15.72 -33.67 56.26
N VAL A 6 -14.41 -33.44 56.20
CA VAL A 6 -13.82 -32.10 56.25
C VAL A 6 -13.09 -31.86 54.94
N LEU A 7 -13.65 -30.97 54.13
CA LEU A 7 -13.02 -30.38 52.95
C LEU A 7 -12.09 -29.26 53.44
N THR A 8 -10.78 -29.52 53.53
CA THR A 8 -9.81 -28.43 53.65
C THR A 8 -9.37 -28.00 52.24
N ALA A 9 -9.97 -26.93 51.74
CA ALA A 9 -9.47 -26.22 50.57
C ALA A 9 -8.10 -25.61 50.88
N GLU A 10 -7.03 -26.29 50.48
CA GLU A 10 -5.69 -25.69 50.50
C GLU A 10 -5.64 -24.57 49.45
N ARG A 11 -5.62 -23.35 49.96
CA ARG A 11 -5.51 -22.10 49.23
C ARG A 11 -4.08 -22.02 48.67
N SER A 12 -3.92 -22.09 47.35
CA SER A 12 -2.63 -21.99 46.66
C SER A 12 -1.81 -20.80 47.17
N PRO A 13 -0.52 -20.98 47.52
CA PRO A 13 0.29 -19.87 47.99
C PRO A 13 0.52 -18.90 46.84
N ALA A 14 0.15 -17.64 47.07
CA ALA A 14 0.48 -16.52 46.22
C ALA A 14 1.98 -16.55 45.89
N ARG A 15 2.33 -16.68 44.60
CA ARG A 15 3.68 -16.40 44.09
C ARG A 15 3.89 -14.89 44.11
N ALA A 16 3.94 -14.32 45.31
CA ALA A 16 4.56 -13.04 45.56
C ALA A 16 6.06 -13.21 45.32
N ASN A 17 6.53 -12.75 44.16
CA ASN A 17 7.91 -12.38 43.78
C ASN A 17 8.16 -12.62 42.27
N LEU A 18 7.32 -12.06 41.41
CA LEU A 18 7.69 -11.81 40.01
C LEU A 18 8.58 -10.56 39.96
N HIS A 19 9.83 -10.69 40.40
CA HIS A 19 10.82 -9.65 40.22
C HIS A 19 11.35 -9.74 38.78
N VAL A 20 11.00 -8.74 37.94
CA VAL A 20 11.62 -8.59 36.63
C VAL A 20 13.02 -8.00 36.82
N ALA A 21 14.04 -8.85 36.73
CA ALA A 21 15.41 -8.39 36.68
C ALA A 21 15.65 -7.67 35.35
N PHE A 22 15.76 -6.34 35.38
CA PHE A 22 16.37 -5.60 34.27
C PHE A 22 17.89 -5.76 34.41
N THR A 23 18.47 -6.75 33.73
CA THR A 23 19.90 -6.72 33.44
C THR A 23 20.15 -5.53 32.51
N GLU A 24 20.60 -4.43 33.10
CA GLU A 24 21.08 -3.26 32.37
C GLU A 24 22.39 -3.59 31.62
N LYS A 25 22.47 -3.09 30.38
CA LYS A 25 23.64 -3.02 29.48
C LYS A 25 24.10 -4.34 28.86
N GLY A 26 23.38 -4.76 27.82
CA GLY A 26 23.87 -5.65 26.78
C GLY A 26 23.41 -5.16 25.40
N GLU A 27 24.34 -4.51 24.71
CA GLU A 27 24.43 -4.25 23.27
C GLU A 27 23.25 -3.59 22.52
N VAL A 28 23.64 -2.65 21.66
CA VAL A 28 22.79 -1.86 20.77
C VAL A 28 21.81 -2.80 20.06
N LYS A 29 20.51 -2.63 20.30
CA LYS A 29 19.47 -3.18 19.42
C LYS A 29 19.72 -2.61 18.05
N GLU A 30 20.42 -3.37 17.21
CA GLU A 30 20.45 -3.16 15.77
C GLU A 30 18.99 -3.00 15.35
N LYS A 31 18.66 -1.82 14.84
CA LYS A 31 17.31 -1.49 14.37
C LYS A 31 16.98 -2.54 13.32
N ARG A 32 16.23 -3.59 13.68
CA ARG A 32 15.79 -4.62 12.73
C ARG A 32 15.02 -3.91 11.64
N GLU A 33 15.66 -3.72 10.48
CA GLU A 33 15.01 -3.18 9.30
C GLU A 33 13.94 -4.20 8.89
N LYS A 34 12.69 -3.87 9.19
CA LYS A 34 11.55 -4.68 8.78
C LYS A 34 11.16 -4.24 7.38
N PHE A 35 11.51 -5.04 6.39
CA PHE A 35 11.01 -4.84 5.03
C PHE A 35 9.50 -5.13 5.00
N LEU A 36 8.71 -4.15 4.57
CA LEU A 36 7.24 -4.26 4.46
C LEU A 36 6.80 -5.47 3.61
N THR A 37 7.66 -5.89 2.67
CA THR A 37 7.37 -6.92 1.70
C THR A 37 8.08 -8.26 1.95
N ALA A 38 8.82 -8.42 3.06
CA ALA A 38 9.55 -9.66 3.37
C ALA A 38 8.66 -10.91 3.48
N LYS A 39 7.34 -10.74 3.68
CA LYS A 39 6.37 -11.85 3.76
C LYS A 39 5.97 -12.43 2.40
N TYR A 40 6.29 -11.76 1.29
CA TYR A 40 5.83 -12.14 -0.04
C TYR A 40 6.86 -12.99 -0.79
N GLY A 41 6.41 -14.08 -1.41
CA GLY A 41 7.26 -14.94 -2.25
C GLY A 41 7.67 -14.29 -3.57
N SER A 42 8.56 -14.96 -4.32
CA SER A 42 9.14 -14.44 -5.57
C SER A 42 8.12 -13.89 -6.57
N HIS A 43 7.03 -14.64 -6.83
CA HIS A 43 5.99 -14.22 -7.77
C HIS A 43 5.26 -12.96 -7.31
N GLN A 44 4.80 -12.93 -6.05
CA GLN A 44 4.15 -11.76 -5.44
C GLN A 44 5.09 -10.55 -5.43
N MET A 45 6.36 -10.74 -5.08
CA MET A 45 7.37 -9.69 -5.16
C MET A 45 7.56 -9.17 -6.59
N SER A 46 7.45 -10.03 -7.60
CA SER A 46 7.49 -9.60 -9.00
C SER A 46 6.28 -8.74 -9.36
N LEU A 47 5.06 -9.11 -8.93
CA LEU A 47 3.85 -8.33 -9.16
C LEU A 47 3.92 -6.98 -8.45
N ILE A 48 4.37 -6.94 -7.18
CA ILE A 48 4.56 -5.70 -6.42
C ILE A 48 5.53 -4.76 -7.16
N ARG A 49 6.67 -5.28 -7.64
CA ARG A 49 7.64 -4.47 -8.39
C ARG A 49 7.07 -3.94 -9.71
N LYS A 50 6.30 -4.76 -10.43
CA LYS A 50 5.63 -4.33 -11.67
C LYS A 50 4.60 -3.23 -11.39
N ARG A 51 3.73 -3.43 -10.40
CA ARG A 51 2.73 -2.42 -9.99
C ARG A 51 3.42 -1.12 -9.62
N LEU A 52 4.44 -1.16 -8.76
CA LEU A 52 5.20 0.02 -8.39
C LEU A 52 5.84 0.74 -9.59
N ALA A 53 6.36 0.00 -10.58
CA ALA A 53 6.93 0.59 -11.78
C ALA A 53 5.87 1.33 -12.62
N VAL A 54 4.64 0.81 -12.69
CA VAL A 54 3.52 1.48 -13.36
C VAL A 54 3.07 2.71 -12.58
N GLU A 55 2.91 2.60 -11.25
CA GLU A 55 2.53 3.73 -10.36
C GLU A 55 3.54 4.88 -10.45
N MET A 56 4.83 4.57 -10.42
CA MET A 56 5.90 5.58 -10.48
C MET A 56 5.95 6.26 -11.86
N TRP A 57 5.77 5.49 -12.94
CA TRP A 57 5.65 6.05 -14.29
C TRP A 57 4.40 6.92 -14.44
N LEU A 58 3.27 6.50 -13.87
CA LEU A 58 2.00 7.22 -13.92
C LEU A 58 2.15 8.59 -13.26
N PHE A 59 2.75 8.64 -12.06
CA PHE A 59 3.04 9.88 -11.35
C PHE A 59 3.89 10.83 -12.20
N ASP A 60 5.02 10.35 -12.74
CA ASP A 60 5.93 11.17 -13.54
C ASP A 60 5.27 11.72 -14.81
N GLU A 61 4.48 10.90 -15.52
CA GLU A 61 3.82 11.33 -16.75
C GLU A 61 2.63 12.26 -16.50
N LEU A 62 1.86 12.04 -15.43
CA LEU A 62 0.83 13.00 -14.99
C LEU A 62 1.47 14.34 -14.66
N GLN A 63 2.59 14.34 -13.93
CA GLN A 63 3.31 15.57 -13.62
C GLN A 63 3.74 16.30 -14.89
N LYS A 64 4.28 15.61 -15.91
CA LYS A 64 4.65 16.24 -17.20
C LYS A 64 3.44 16.83 -17.95
N LEU A 65 2.30 16.14 -17.91
CA LEU A 65 1.06 16.56 -18.56
C LEU A 65 0.53 17.86 -17.95
N TYR A 66 0.67 18.04 -16.63
CA TYR A 66 0.18 19.20 -15.89
C TYR A 66 1.24 20.29 -15.57
N ASP A 67 2.52 19.97 -15.51
CA ASP A 67 3.61 20.97 -15.38
C ASP A 67 3.69 21.84 -16.62
N SER A 68 3.45 21.26 -17.80
CA SER A 68 3.27 22.04 -19.03
C SER A 68 1.96 22.85 -19.06
N ALA A 69 1.08 22.65 -18.08
CA ALA A 69 -0.16 23.41 -17.85
C ALA A 69 -0.06 24.47 -16.73
N ASN A 70 1.05 24.55 -15.99
CA ASN A 70 1.19 25.34 -14.75
C ASN A 70 1.22 26.87 -14.91
N ASP A 71 1.02 27.43 -16.10
CA ASP A 71 0.86 28.88 -16.29
C ASP A 71 -0.45 29.45 -15.67
N ASN A 72 -1.39 28.59 -15.22
CA ASN A 72 -2.76 29.02 -14.87
C ASN A 72 -3.22 28.75 -13.42
N GLY A 73 -2.30 28.52 -12.47
CA GLY A 73 -2.59 28.60 -11.02
C GLY A 73 -3.61 27.61 -10.44
N LYS A 74 -4.20 26.72 -11.24
CA LYS A 74 -5.09 25.64 -10.81
C LYS A 74 -4.32 24.33 -10.85
N ASN A 75 -3.54 24.07 -9.80
CA ASN A 75 -2.93 22.78 -9.58
C ASN A 75 -4.05 21.82 -9.12
N ARG A 76 -4.80 21.25 -10.08
CA ARG A 76 -5.75 20.19 -9.77
C ARG A 76 -4.92 18.92 -9.56
N GLU A 77 -4.93 18.40 -8.35
CA GLU A 77 -4.32 17.11 -8.03
C GLU A 77 -5.18 16.04 -8.70
N VAL A 78 -4.75 15.60 -9.90
CA VAL A 78 -5.39 14.51 -10.63
C VAL A 78 -4.63 13.24 -10.31
N ASP A 79 -5.33 12.29 -9.70
CA ASP A 79 -4.81 10.97 -9.35
C ASP A 79 -5.61 9.89 -10.08
N VAL A 80 -4.90 8.89 -10.63
CA VAL A 80 -5.48 7.81 -11.42
C VAL A 80 -5.34 6.51 -10.64
N ASP A 81 -6.46 5.98 -10.15
CA ASP A 81 -6.47 4.69 -9.44
C ASP A 81 -6.30 3.52 -10.42
N ILE A 82 -5.14 2.86 -10.34
CA ILE A 82 -4.80 1.70 -11.17
C ILE A 82 -5.70 0.50 -10.88
N ASP A 83 -6.05 0.24 -9.62
CA ASP A 83 -6.87 -0.93 -9.28
C ASP A 83 -8.27 -0.76 -9.86
N LYS A 84 -8.85 0.44 -9.72
CA LYS A 84 -10.12 0.77 -10.37
C LYS A 84 -10.06 0.66 -11.90
N LEU A 85 -8.94 1.03 -12.52
CA LEU A 85 -8.75 0.92 -13.97
C LEU A 85 -8.70 -0.56 -14.40
N LEU A 86 -8.01 -1.41 -13.63
CA LEU A 86 -7.90 -2.84 -13.89
C LEU A 86 -9.24 -3.57 -13.71
N ASP A 87 -10.09 -3.10 -12.80
CA ASP A 87 -11.44 -3.64 -12.57
C ASP A 87 -12.42 -3.38 -13.74
N MET A 88 -12.09 -2.50 -14.68
CA MET A 88 -12.94 -2.23 -15.85
C MET A 88 -12.77 -3.30 -16.95
N ASP A 89 -13.89 -3.72 -17.55
CA ASP A 89 -13.93 -4.83 -18.50
C ASP A 89 -13.30 -4.57 -19.87
N THR A 90 -13.35 -3.33 -20.38
CA THR A 90 -12.93 -3.00 -21.75
C THR A 90 -12.00 -1.80 -21.81
N ASP A 91 -11.08 -1.83 -22.77
CA ASP A 91 -10.19 -0.70 -23.05
C ASP A 91 -10.97 0.56 -23.45
N ASP A 92 -12.13 0.44 -24.11
CA ASP A 92 -12.98 1.59 -24.44
C ASP A 92 -13.55 2.26 -23.19
N HIS A 93 -14.03 1.50 -22.20
CA HIS A 93 -14.50 2.06 -20.93
C HIS A 93 -13.34 2.73 -20.16
N ARG A 94 -12.16 2.08 -20.13
CA ARG A 94 -10.95 2.63 -19.50
C ARG A 94 -10.54 3.96 -20.15
N ARG A 95 -10.55 4.03 -21.50
CA ARG A 95 -10.24 5.24 -22.26
C ARG A 95 -11.22 6.36 -21.97
N ALA A 96 -12.52 6.08 -21.98
CA ALA A 96 -13.54 7.08 -21.70
C ALA A 96 -13.39 7.64 -20.28
N HIS A 97 -13.15 6.78 -19.28
CA HIS A 97 -12.93 7.20 -17.90
C HIS A 97 -11.71 8.11 -17.76
N LEU A 98 -10.58 7.74 -18.37
CA LEU A 98 -9.35 8.53 -18.33
C LEU A 98 -9.50 9.87 -19.08
N GLN A 99 -10.25 9.91 -20.19
CA GLN A 99 -10.53 11.15 -20.91
C GLN A 99 -11.35 12.13 -20.08
N GLU A 100 -12.35 11.63 -19.35
CA GLU A 100 -13.16 12.46 -18.44
C GLU A 100 -12.32 13.01 -17.28
N LEU A 101 -11.47 12.16 -16.69
CA LEU A 101 -10.61 12.54 -15.59
C LEU A 101 -9.55 13.57 -15.98
N LEU A 102 -9.04 13.49 -17.22
CA LEU A 102 -8.00 14.36 -17.76
C LEU A 102 -8.53 15.51 -18.63
N VAL A 103 -9.83 15.84 -18.53
CA VAL A 103 -10.48 16.86 -19.39
C VAL A 103 -9.83 18.25 -19.28
N ASP A 104 -9.25 18.57 -18.12
CA ASP A 104 -8.60 19.86 -17.85
C ASP A 104 -7.16 19.95 -18.39
N ALA A 105 -6.61 18.87 -18.94
CA ALA A 105 -5.26 18.88 -19.51
C ALA A 105 -5.23 19.70 -20.82
N LYS A 106 -4.27 20.63 -20.93
CA LYS A 106 -4.23 21.62 -22.02
C LYS A 106 -3.98 21.05 -23.43
N LYS A 107 -3.42 19.84 -23.52
CA LYS A 107 -2.91 19.27 -24.78
C LYS A 107 -3.61 17.95 -25.12
N PRO A 108 -4.65 17.95 -25.97
CA PRO A 108 -5.44 16.75 -26.24
C PRO A 108 -4.66 15.63 -26.94
N HIS A 109 -3.61 15.96 -27.70
CA HIS A 109 -2.71 14.98 -28.30
C HIS A 109 -1.89 14.23 -27.24
N ASP A 110 -1.33 14.97 -26.28
CA ASP A 110 -0.50 14.40 -25.22
C ASP A 110 -1.35 13.56 -24.27
N VAL A 111 -2.61 13.97 -24.01
CA VAL A 111 -3.59 13.15 -23.28
C VAL A 111 -3.87 11.83 -23.99
N LYS A 112 -4.13 11.84 -25.30
CA LYS A 112 -4.39 10.59 -26.05
C LYS A 112 -3.20 9.64 -26.03
N LYS A 113 -1.98 10.19 -26.18
CA LYS A 113 -0.74 9.42 -26.09
C LYS A 113 -0.58 8.80 -24.70
N PHE A 114 -0.71 9.63 -23.65
CA PHE A 114 -0.65 9.20 -22.26
C PHE A 114 -1.62 8.06 -21.96
N ILE A 115 -2.88 8.17 -22.39
CA ILE A 115 -3.91 7.14 -22.17
C ILE A 115 -3.49 5.83 -22.84
N ASN A 116 -3.01 5.86 -24.08
CA ASN A 116 -2.56 4.64 -24.76
C ASN A 116 -1.35 4.01 -24.04
N ASP A 117 -0.36 4.80 -23.66
CA ASP A 117 0.84 4.32 -22.97
C ASP A 117 0.48 3.71 -21.59
N LEU A 118 -0.47 4.31 -20.86
CA LEU A 118 -0.96 3.80 -19.58
C LEU A 118 -1.65 2.45 -19.75
N LEU A 119 -2.50 2.29 -20.76
CA LEU A 119 -3.21 1.03 -21.00
C LEU A 119 -2.26 -0.10 -21.41
N GLU A 120 -1.25 0.21 -22.24
CA GLU A 120 -0.22 -0.77 -22.59
C GLU A 120 0.59 -1.21 -21.35
N LYS A 121 0.87 -0.29 -20.42
CA LYS A 121 1.55 -0.62 -19.16
C LYS A 121 0.65 -1.40 -18.20
N ALA A 122 -0.64 -1.05 -18.10
CA ALA A 122 -1.60 -1.75 -17.26
C ALA A 122 -1.77 -3.22 -17.65
N LYS A 123 -1.64 -3.57 -18.94
CA LYS A 123 -1.64 -4.97 -19.43
C LYS A 123 -0.50 -5.83 -18.88
N THR A 124 0.53 -5.23 -18.28
CA THR A 124 1.68 -5.97 -17.73
C THR A 124 1.50 -6.40 -16.27
N LEU A 125 0.46 -5.88 -15.62
CA LEU A 125 0.06 -6.15 -14.24
C LEU A 125 -0.87 -7.36 -14.18
#